data_AF-A0A1I8CBH2-F1
#
_entry.id   AF-A0A1I8CBH2-F1
#
_cell.length_a   1.000
_cell.length_b   1.000
_cell.length_c   1.000
_cell.angle_alpha   90.00
_cell.angle_beta   90.00
_cell.angle_gamma   90.00
#
_symmetry.space_group_name_H-M   'P 1'
#
loop_
_entity.id
_entity.type
_entity.pdbx_description
1 polymer ?
#
loop_
_entity_poly.entity_id
_entity_poly.type
_entity_poly.pdbx_seq_one_letter_code
_entity_poly.pdbx_strand_id
1 'polypeptide(L)'
;MDLTKVSKYTKLFSKIHGKCQTEPMVVSDGSFIYWYAKDEEIIIKSDHVYEFAKNTLAEEDQVSTLSCANGKIFSLCTDVLIEHSHYIRRLFKQKKKKDLNISLENFTSKTVDKLITYFRYGIICFRLDTVANLIKISKALELSHFIYLLEASLICNADNSLKTLVYCINLFATTDNLITVRSKNVLIALTNYKLVDLLATKKFIELSPASLVYLLANDDLQVADEVDVFRIAMYYIVHQKNYQYSDSILNVVRFNNTTKDELAEIKEIVKEYDDSFITSVMTQFYEDLESETPSLNDSVIVHRNSHNLSYRNSGDGTITAIIGQLQHNLLHYSETQTPLYK
;
A
#
# COMPACT_ATOMS: atom_id res chain seq x y z
N MET A 1 18.31 -33.22 9.01
CA MET A 1 18.09 -31.80 9.37
C MET A 1 19.44 -31.08 9.37
N ASP A 2 19.63 -30.03 8.55
CA ASP A 2 20.93 -29.33 8.46
C ASP A 2 21.10 -28.38 9.67
N LEU A 3 21.71 -28.91 10.74
CA LEU A 3 21.90 -28.25 12.04
C LEU A 3 22.74 -26.95 11.94
N THR A 4 23.52 -26.78 10.86
CA THR A 4 24.34 -25.58 10.66
C THR A 4 23.50 -24.34 10.32
N LYS A 5 22.39 -24.51 9.59
CA LYS A 5 21.45 -23.42 9.27
C LYS A 5 20.59 -23.04 10.47
N VAL A 6 20.14 -24.03 11.26
CA VAL A 6 19.43 -23.80 12.53
C VAL A 6 20.30 -22.98 13.48
N SER A 7 21.55 -23.39 13.69
CA SER A 7 22.55 -22.64 14.48
C SER A 7 22.74 -21.20 13.98
N LYS A 8 22.75 -20.96 12.67
CA LYS A 8 22.83 -19.61 12.09
C LYS A 8 21.63 -18.75 12.44
N TYR A 9 20.41 -19.30 12.40
CA TYR A 9 19.17 -18.56 12.70
C TYR A 9 18.90 -18.41 14.20
N THR A 10 19.29 -19.37 15.04
CA THR A 10 19.28 -19.21 16.51
C THR A 10 20.34 -18.20 16.97
N LYS A 11 21.51 -18.18 16.33
CA LYS A 11 22.51 -17.11 16.50
C LYS A 11 22.02 -15.76 15.96
N LEU A 12 21.25 -15.77 14.86
CA LEU A 12 20.58 -14.58 14.38
C LEU A 12 19.59 -14.09 15.43
N PHE A 13 18.76 -14.96 16.00
CA PHE A 13 17.74 -14.63 17.01
C PHE A 13 18.33 -14.08 18.32
N SER A 14 19.41 -14.68 18.82
CA SER A 14 20.14 -14.15 19.99
C SER A 14 20.82 -12.80 19.69
N LYS A 15 21.29 -12.59 18.46
CA LYS A 15 21.82 -11.29 17.99
C LYS A 15 20.72 -10.24 17.75
N ILE A 16 19.52 -10.69 17.39
CA ILE A 16 18.27 -9.93 17.17
C ILE A 16 17.76 -9.39 18.51
N HIS A 17 17.61 -10.25 19.52
CA HIS A 17 17.20 -9.85 20.87
C HIS A 17 18.14 -8.81 21.51
N GLY A 18 19.45 -8.89 21.23
CA GLY A 18 20.43 -7.91 21.73
C GLY A 18 20.46 -6.57 21.00
N LYS A 19 19.68 -6.38 19.92
CA LYS A 19 19.72 -5.19 19.06
C LYS A 19 18.36 -4.51 18.85
N CYS A 20 17.27 -5.15 19.25
CA CYS A 20 15.93 -4.61 19.05
C CYS A 20 15.71 -3.45 20.04
N GLN A 21 15.43 -2.25 19.51
CA GLN A 21 15.24 -1.05 20.34
C GLN A 21 13.82 -0.97 20.94
N THR A 22 12.90 -1.80 20.47
CA THR A 22 11.48 -1.83 20.89
C THR A 22 11.04 -3.24 21.24
N GLU A 23 10.07 -3.34 22.14
CA GLU A 23 9.38 -4.60 22.43
C GLU A 23 8.71 -5.13 21.15
N PRO A 24 8.72 -6.46 20.95
CA PRO A 24 8.03 -7.04 19.80
C PRO A 24 6.53 -6.84 19.91
N MET A 25 5.89 -6.59 18.77
CA MET A 25 4.44 -6.69 18.72
C MET A 25 4.04 -8.17 18.80
N VAL A 26 3.13 -8.47 19.71
CA VAL A 26 2.49 -9.78 19.82
C VAL A 26 1.20 -9.77 19.02
N VAL A 27 1.10 -10.66 18.04
CA VAL A 27 -0.09 -10.90 17.23
C VAL A 27 -1.00 -11.89 17.96
N SER A 28 -2.31 -11.82 17.70
CA SER A 28 -3.33 -12.63 18.39
C SER A 28 -3.12 -14.16 18.30
N ASP A 29 -2.36 -14.63 17.31
CA ASP A 29 -2.00 -16.04 17.11
C ASP A 29 -0.75 -16.46 17.93
N GLY A 30 -0.16 -15.54 18.70
CA GLY A 30 1.09 -15.75 19.42
C GLY A 30 2.34 -15.49 18.59
N SER A 31 2.22 -15.02 17.35
CA SER A 31 3.38 -14.60 16.54
C SER A 31 3.96 -13.28 17.05
N PHE A 32 5.27 -13.11 16.89
CA PHE A 32 6.01 -11.92 17.28
C PHE A 32 6.53 -11.20 16.04
N ILE A 33 6.34 -9.90 15.99
CA ILE A 33 6.85 -9.03 14.93
C ILE A 33 7.87 -8.06 15.54
N TYR A 34 9.09 -8.10 15.00
CA TYR A 34 10.21 -7.25 15.39
C TYR A 34 10.57 -6.29 14.26
N TRP A 35 11.01 -5.10 14.62
CA TRP A 35 11.45 -4.08 13.68
C TRP A 35 12.84 -3.55 14.03
N TYR A 36 13.68 -3.44 13.01
CA TYR A 36 15.04 -2.92 13.11
C TYR A 36 15.16 -1.66 12.26
N ALA A 37 14.84 -0.52 12.88
CA ALA A 37 14.84 0.79 12.21
C ALA A 37 16.16 1.10 11.48
N LYS A 38 17.31 0.69 12.06
CA LYS A 38 18.64 0.96 11.46
C LYS A 38 18.85 0.29 10.10
N ASP A 39 18.30 -0.92 9.95
CA ASP A 39 18.54 -1.76 8.77
C ASP A 39 17.29 -1.85 7.86
N GLU A 40 16.20 -1.16 8.23
CA GLU A 40 14.87 -1.28 7.62
C GLU A 40 14.41 -2.74 7.49
N GLU A 41 14.74 -3.57 8.49
CA GLU A 41 14.46 -5.01 8.53
C GLU A 41 13.29 -5.34 9.48
N ILE A 42 12.37 -6.15 8.98
CA ILE A 42 11.24 -6.75 9.71
C ILE A 42 11.55 -8.23 9.92
N ILE A 43 11.28 -8.71 11.14
CA ILE A 43 11.39 -10.12 11.47
C ILE A 43 10.07 -10.60 12.04
N ILE A 44 9.53 -11.67 11.48
CA ILE A 44 8.33 -12.33 11.97
C ILE A 44 8.75 -13.68 12.50
N LYS A 45 8.35 -13.97 13.74
CA LYS A 45 8.55 -15.26 14.40
C LYS A 45 7.18 -15.82 14.79
N SER A 46 6.84 -16.98 14.25
CA SER A 46 5.64 -17.73 14.55
C SER A 46 6.02 -19.07 15.19
N ASP A 47 5.86 -19.17 16.51
CA ASP A 47 6.13 -20.42 17.23
C ASP A 47 5.18 -21.55 16.80
N HIS A 48 3.93 -21.23 16.44
CA HIS A 48 2.96 -22.21 15.92
C HIS A 48 3.46 -22.91 14.64
N VAL A 49 3.87 -22.14 13.62
CA VAL A 49 4.46 -22.68 12.38
C VAL A 49 5.70 -23.53 12.67
N TYR A 50 6.57 -23.10 13.60
CA TYR A 50 7.77 -23.85 13.95
C TYR A 50 7.44 -25.21 14.59
N GLU A 51 6.58 -25.22 15.60
CA GLU A 51 6.21 -26.46 16.29
C GLU A 51 5.44 -27.41 15.37
N PHE A 52 4.56 -26.89 14.50
CA PHE A 52 3.90 -27.70 13.47
C PHE A 52 4.93 -28.39 12.57
N ALA A 53 5.84 -27.60 11.97
CA ALA A 53 6.86 -28.13 11.07
C ALA A 53 7.77 -29.16 11.76
N LYS A 54 8.15 -28.92 13.01
CA LYS A 54 8.98 -29.83 13.81
C LYS A 54 8.28 -31.17 14.07
N ASN A 55 6.98 -31.15 14.36
CA ASN A 55 6.21 -32.35 14.62
C ASN A 55 6.00 -33.16 13.33
N THR A 56 5.72 -32.50 12.21
CA THR A 56 5.55 -33.18 10.92
C THR A 56 6.85 -33.78 10.39
N LEU A 57 7.97 -33.05 10.49
CA LEU A 57 9.29 -33.51 10.02
C LEU A 57 9.87 -34.70 10.79
N ALA A 58 9.26 -35.07 11.93
CA ALA A 58 9.64 -36.25 12.71
C ALA A 58 9.01 -37.54 12.17
N GLU A 59 7.98 -37.43 11.35
CA GLU A 59 7.32 -38.55 10.68
C GLU A 59 7.99 -38.79 9.30
N GLU A 60 8.06 -40.04 8.81
CA GLU A 60 8.70 -40.36 7.53
C GLU A 60 8.02 -39.61 6.35
N ASP A 61 8.64 -38.51 5.93
CA ASP A 61 7.94 -37.44 5.23
C ASP A 61 7.96 -37.56 3.71
N GLN A 62 6.78 -37.36 3.10
CA GLN A 62 6.59 -37.16 1.67
C GLN A 62 6.85 -35.69 1.30
N VAL A 63 7.49 -35.47 0.16
CA VAL A 63 8.16 -34.20 -0.14
C VAL A 63 7.60 -33.60 -1.42
N SER A 64 6.96 -32.44 -1.30
CA SER A 64 6.61 -31.61 -2.45
C SER A 64 7.81 -30.79 -2.91
N THR A 65 7.92 -30.59 -4.22
CA THR A 65 8.98 -29.77 -4.82
C THR A 65 8.43 -28.46 -5.38
N LEU A 66 9.17 -27.37 -5.15
CA LEU A 66 8.88 -26.05 -5.68
C LEU A 66 10.04 -25.64 -6.60
N SER A 67 9.75 -25.50 -7.89
CA SER A 67 10.75 -25.18 -8.92
C SER A 67 10.69 -23.70 -9.32
N CYS A 68 11.84 -23.03 -9.31
CA CYS A 68 11.96 -21.64 -9.79
C CYS A 68 12.43 -21.60 -11.26
N ALA A 69 12.24 -20.47 -11.94
CA ALA A 69 12.65 -20.29 -13.35
C ALA A 69 14.16 -20.47 -13.57
N ASN A 70 14.98 -20.19 -12.55
CA ASN A 70 16.43 -20.40 -12.62
C ASN A 70 16.84 -21.87 -12.42
N GLY A 71 15.90 -22.81 -12.46
CA GLY A 71 16.14 -24.25 -12.26
C GLY A 71 16.38 -24.66 -10.81
N LYS A 72 16.39 -23.72 -9.84
CA LYS A 72 16.55 -24.07 -8.43
C LYS A 72 15.27 -24.74 -7.91
N ILE A 73 15.43 -25.91 -7.30
CA ILE A 73 14.34 -26.68 -6.72
C ILE A 73 14.45 -26.64 -5.19
N PHE A 74 13.33 -26.41 -4.54
CA PHE A 74 13.18 -26.46 -3.10
C PHE A 74 12.27 -27.63 -2.73
N SER A 75 12.60 -28.30 -1.63
CA SER A 75 11.81 -29.40 -1.09
C SER A 75 11.20 -29.01 0.26
N LEU A 76 9.93 -29.36 0.48
CA LEU A 76 9.28 -29.19 1.78
C LEU A 76 8.27 -30.32 2.00
N CYS A 77 8.04 -30.68 3.27
CA CYS A 77 6.97 -31.59 3.63
C CYS A 77 5.63 -31.10 3.05
N THR A 78 4.92 -32.00 2.37
CA THR A 78 3.64 -31.68 1.74
C THR A 78 2.60 -31.25 2.79
N ASP A 79 2.59 -31.88 3.96
CA ASP A 79 1.58 -31.60 4.99
C ASP A 79 1.75 -30.19 5.58
N VAL A 80 2.99 -29.68 5.70
CA VAL A 80 3.28 -28.27 6.05
C VAL A 80 2.72 -27.31 5.00
N LEU A 81 2.85 -27.63 3.71
CA LEU A 81 2.27 -26.80 2.65
C LEU A 81 0.74 -26.86 2.66
N ILE A 82 0.14 -28.03 2.86
CA ILE A 82 -1.33 -28.19 2.92
C ILE A 82 -1.93 -27.41 4.10
N GLU A 83 -1.23 -27.38 5.22
CA GLU A 83 -1.67 -26.66 6.41
C GLU A 83 -1.75 -25.16 6.13
N HIS A 84 -0.70 -24.58 5.54
CA HIS A 84 -0.61 -23.13 5.38
C HIS A 84 -1.09 -22.57 4.03
N SER A 85 -1.28 -23.41 3.00
CA SER A 85 -1.71 -22.99 1.66
C SER A 85 -3.06 -23.57 1.27
N HIS A 86 -4.04 -22.69 1.05
CA HIS A 86 -5.33 -23.10 0.51
C HIS A 86 -5.22 -23.63 -0.94
N TYR A 87 -4.33 -23.04 -1.73
CA TYR A 87 -4.06 -23.50 -3.09
C TYR A 87 -3.52 -24.94 -3.11
N ILE A 88 -2.48 -25.23 -2.32
CA ILE A 88 -1.90 -26.58 -2.23
C ILE A 88 -2.91 -27.56 -1.64
N ARG A 89 -3.67 -27.17 -0.61
CA ARG A 89 -4.75 -27.99 -0.06
C ARG A 89 -5.79 -28.38 -1.11
N ARG A 90 -6.17 -27.47 -2.02
CA ARG A 90 -7.07 -27.80 -3.14
C ARG A 90 -6.43 -28.72 -4.17
N LEU A 91 -5.18 -28.43 -4.56
CA LEU A 91 -4.44 -29.29 -5.49
C LEU A 91 -4.29 -30.72 -4.97
N PHE A 92 -4.00 -30.85 -3.68
CA PHE A 92 -3.89 -32.14 -3.01
C PHE A 92 -5.20 -32.93 -3.08
N LYS A 93 -6.33 -32.29 -2.75
CA LYS A 93 -7.67 -32.90 -2.83
C LYS A 93 -8.04 -33.33 -4.26
N GLN A 94 -7.65 -32.56 -5.27
CA GLN A 94 -7.95 -32.87 -6.67
C GLN A 94 -7.09 -34.02 -7.22
N LYS A 95 -5.77 -33.95 -7.04
CA LYS A 95 -4.85 -34.93 -7.61
C LYS A 95 -4.80 -36.23 -6.82
N LYS A 96 -5.19 -36.21 -5.54
CA LYS A 96 -5.06 -37.33 -4.58
C LYS A 96 -3.62 -37.90 -4.52
N LYS A 97 -2.63 -37.10 -4.92
CA LYS A 97 -1.20 -37.42 -4.87
C LYS A 97 -0.54 -36.46 -3.89
N LYS A 98 0.25 -37.02 -2.99
CA LYS A 98 0.99 -36.26 -1.96
C LYS A 98 2.33 -35.71 -2.47
N ASP A 99 2.86 -36.22 -3.59
CA ASP A 99 4.05 -35.64 -4.24
C ASP A 99 3.63 -34.59 -5.27
N LEU A 100 3.66 -33.32 -4.86
CA LEU A 100 3.29 -32.20 -5.72
C LEU A 100 4.53 -31.50 -6.26
N ASN A 101 4.53 -31.26 -7.57
CA ASN A 101 5.51 -30.41 -8.25
C ASN A 101 4.84 -29.07 -8.56
N ILE A 102 5.30 -28.01 -7.91
CA ILE A 102 4.72 -26.66 -7.98
C ILE A 102 5.71 -25.76 -8.73
N SER A 103 5.30 -25.24 -9.89
CA SER A 103 6.11 -24.26 -10.61
C SER A 103 5.92 -22.85 -10.05
N LEU A 104 7.03 -22.20 -9.70
CA LEU A 104 7.14 -20.84 -9.21
C LEU A 104 8.06 -20.01 -10.13
N GLU A 105 7.94 -20.19 -11.44
CA GLU A 105 8.78 -19.53 -12.45
C GLU A 105 8.76 -18.01 -12.37
N ASN A 106 7.64 -17.41 -11.96
CA ASN A 106 7.50 -15.96 -11.84
C ASN A 106 8.18 -15.37 -10.59
N PHE A 107 8.82 -16.18 -9.74
CA PHE A 107 9.39 -15.74 -8.48
C PHE A 107 10.90 -15.98 -8.40
N THR A 108 11.59 -15.05 -7.76
CA THR A 108 13.03 -15.21 -7.54
C THR A 108 13.28 -16.32 -6.51
N SER A 109 14.35 -17.09 -6.73
CA SER A 109 14.75 -18.13 -5.79
C SER A 109 15.07 -17.61 -4.39
N LYS A 110 15.46 -16.34 -4.24
CA LYS A 110 15.66 -15.70 -2.93
C LYS A 110 14.34 -15.53 -2.17
N THR A 111 13.28 -15.11 -2.86
CA THR A 111 11.93 -14.98 -2.28
C THR A 111 11.40 -16.34 -1.84
N VAL A 112 11.55 -17.36 -2.69
CA VAL A 112 11.13 -18.73 -2.37
C VAL A 112 11.93 -19.29 -1.19
N ASP A 113 13.24 -19.11 -1.15
CA ASP A 113 14.09 -19.55 -0.04
C ASP A 113 13.67 -18.95 1.31
N LYS A 114 13.31 -17.66 1.33
CA LYS A 114 12.76 -17.00 2.53
C LYS A 114 11.45 -17.63 2.99
N LEU A 115 10.54 -17.91 2.06
CA LEU A 115 9.26 -18.54 2.36
C LEU A 115 9.44 -19.98 2.88
N ILE A 116 10.33 -20.75 2.27
CA ILE A 116 10.64 -22.12 2.73
C ILE A 116 11.32 -22.10 4.11
N THR A 117 12.19 -21.11 4.35
CA THR A 117 12.79 -20.89 5.67
C THR A 117 11.72 -20.60 6.71
N TYR A 118 10.73 -19.76 6.39
CA TYR A 118 9.59 -19.49 7.25
C TYR A 118 8.84 -20.77 7.61
N PHE A 119 8.47 -21.59 6.63
CA PHE A 119 7.74 -22.83 6.91
C PHE A 119 8.55 -23.86 7.71
N ARG A 120 9.88 -23.87 7.60
CA ARG A 120 10.71 -24.82 8.34
C ARG A 120 11.00 -24.39 9.77
N TYR A 121 11.10 -23.08 10.00
CA TYR A 121 11.66 -22.54 11.24
C TYR A 121 10.73 -21.56 11.95
N GLY A 122 9.56 -21.27 11.39
CA GLY A 122 8.64 -20.25 11.87
C GLY A 122 9.22 -18.82 11.82
N ILE A 123 10.37 -18.59 11.16
CA ILE A 123 11.06 -17.30 11.18
C ILE A 123 11.27 -16.81 9.76
N ILE A 124 10.91 -15.55 9.50
CA ILE A 124 11.28 -14.84 8.28
C ILE A 124 11.88 -13.47 8.61
N CYS A 125 12.93 -13.11 7.87
CA CYS A 125 13.50 -11.77 7.87
C CYS A 125 13.40 -11.16 6.47
N PHE A 126 12.89 -9.93 6.40
CA PHE A 126 12.77 -9.20 5.15
C PHE A 126 12.88 -7.70 5.35
N ARG A 127 13.28 -7.03 4.28
CA ARG A 127 13.33 -5.57 4.20
C ARG A 127 12.09 -5.06 3.49
N LEU A 128 11.75 -3.79 3.74
CA LEU A 128 10.60 -3.13 3.12
C LEU A 128 10.63 -3.30 1.59
N ASP A 129 11.74 -2.97 0.93
CA ASP A 129 11.93 -3.12 -0.52
C ASP A 129 11.64 -4.54 -1.09
N THR A 130 11.82 -5.59 -0.29
CA THR A 130 11.57 -6.98 -0.70
C THR A 130 10.17 -7.49 -0.40
N VAL A 131 9.36 -6.77 0.38
CA VAL A 131 8.07 -7.26 0.89
C VAL A 131 7.03 -7.46 -0.22
N ALA A 132 7.07 -6.63 -1.27
CA ALA A 132 6.16 -6.76 -2.42
C ALA A 132 6.24 -8.16 -3.05
N ASN A 133 7.45 -8.70 -3.20
CA ASN A 133 7.64 -10.05 -3.74
C ASN A 133 7.10 -11.14 -2.81
N LEU A 134 7.23 -10.95 -1.50
CA LEU A 134 6.67 -11.86 -0.50
C LEU A 134 5.14 -11.83 -0.53
N ILE A 135 4.53 -10.66 -0.68
CA ILE A 135 3.09 -10.50 -0.83
C ILE A 135 2.60 -11.23 -2.10
N LYS A 136 3.29 -11.04 -3.23
CA LYS A 136 2.93 -11.67 -4.52
C LYS A 136 2.98 -13.20 -4.46
N ILE A 137 4.07 -13.79 -3.94
CA ILE A 137 4.16 -15.25 -3.81
C ILE A 137 3.14 -15.80 -2.81
N SER A 138 2.89 -15.08 -1.72
CA SER A 138 1.93 -15.49 -0.71
C SER A 138 0.51 -15.54 -1.27
N LYS A 139 0.19 -14.65 -2.21
CA LYS A 139 -1.09 -14.66 -2.92
C LYS A 139 -1.20 -15.78 -3.93
N ALA A 140 -0.16 -15.99 -4.73
CA ALA A 140 -0.12 -17.10 -5.69
C ALA A 140 -0.30 -18.46 -5.00
N LEU A 141 0.21 -18.59 -3.78
CA LEU A 141 0.04 -19.78 -2.94
C LEU A 141 -1.13 -19.68 -1.94
N GLU A 142 -1.92 -18.61 -1.97
CA GLU A 142 -3.07 -18.38 -1.08
C GLU A 142 -2.75 -18.62 0.42
N LEU A 143 -1.64 -18.05 0.88
CA LEU A 143 -1.16 -18.10 2.26
C LEU A 143 -1.84 -17.01 3.10
N SER A 144 -3.15 -17.13 3.32
CA SER A 144 -3.99 -16.12 3.99
C SER A 144 -3.42 -15.63 5.32
N HIS A 145 -3.02 -16.55 6.19
CA HIS A 145 -2.43 -16.24 7.49
C HIS A 145 -1.08 -15.51 7.36
N PHE A 146 -0.23 -15.94 6.43
CA PHE A 146 1.07 -15.30 6.22
C PHE A 146 0.92 -13.90 5.61
N ILE A 147 -0.05 -13.68 4.72
CA ILE A 147 -0.41 -12.34 4.23
C ILE A 147 -0.83 -11.44 5.39
N TYR A 148 -1.67 -11.94 6.29
CA TYR A 148 -2.07 -11.19 7.49
C TYR A 148 -0.86 -10.76 8.33
N LEU A 149 0.11 -11.66 8.57
CA LEU A 149 1.33 -11.31 9.30
C LEU A 149 2.18 -10.26 8.56
N LEU A 150 2.31 -10.36 7.23
CA LEU A 150 3.01 -9.35 6.43
C LEU A 150 2.31 -7.98 6.52
N GLU A 151 0.99 -7.95 6.36
CA GLU A 151 0.20 -6.71 6.44
C GLU A 151 0.27 -6.07 7.83
N ALA A 152 0.08 -6.87 8.88
CA ALA A 152 0.22 -6.42 10.27
C ALA A 152 1.62 -5.83 10.52
N SER A 153 2.67 -6.49 10.03
CA SER A 153 4.03 -5.99 10.19
C SER A 153 4.28 -4.65 9.50
N LEU A 154 3.62 -4.39 8.37
CA LEU A 154 3.76 -3.13 7.64
C LEU A 154 2.96 -2.00 8.30
N ILE A 155 1.74 -2.28 8.73
CA ILE A 155 0.88 -1.30 9.42
C ILE A 155 1.54 -0.84 10.71
N CYS A 156 2.02 -1.77 11.52
CA CYS A 156 2.61 -1.43 12.83
C CYS A 156 3.92 -0.67 12.71
N ASN A 157 4.61 -0.78 11.57
CA ASN A 157 5.82 -0.03 11.30
C ASN A 157 5.58 1.26 10.51
N ALA A 158 4.37 1.49 10.00
CA ALA A 158 4.06 2.64 9.18
C ALA A 158 4.19 3.96 9.95
N ASP A 159 3.88 3.98 11.25
CA ASP A 159 3.94 5.20 12.09
C ASP A 159 5.38 5.59 12.50
N ASN A 160 6.38 4.73 12.27
CA ASN A 160 7.76 5.00 12.67
C ASN A 160 8.37 6.21 11.94
N SER A 161 7.97 6.45 10.69
CA SER A 161 8.41 7.63 9.93
C SER A 161 7.47 7.89 8.75
N LEU A 162 7.37 9.17 8.32
CA LEU A 162 6.59 9.53 7.13
C LEU A 162 7.10 8.80 5.87
N LYS A 163 8.40 8.53 5.75
CA LYS A 163 8.97 7.76 4.63
C LYS A 163 8.43 6.34 4.62
N THR A 164 8.38 5.68 5.79
CA THR A 164 7.84 4.33 5.92
C THR A 164 6.34 4.30 5.64
N LEU A 165 5.59 5.31 6.15
CA LEU A 165 4.17 5.47 5.86
C LEU A 165 3.90 5.59 4.36
N VAL A 166 4.60 6.49 3.67
CA VAL A 166 4.52 6.69 2.21
C VAL A 166 4.85 5.40 1.46
N TYR A 167 5.89 4.67 1.89
CA TYR A 167 6.22 3.37 1.30
C TYR A 167 5.08 2.37 1.44
N CYS A 168 4.52 2.23 2.66
CA CYS A 168 3.45 1.28 2.94
C CYS A 168 2.18 1.60 2.14
N ILE A 169 1.79 2.87 2.03
CA ILE A 169 0.57 3.25 1.27
C ILE A 169 0.77 3.09 -0.24
N ASN A 170 1.97 3.35 -0.76
CA ASN A 170 2.32 3.06 -2.17
C ASN A 170 2.22 1.56 -2.46
N LEU A 171 2.76 0.75 -1.55
CA LEU A 171 2.66 -0.70 -1.65
C LEU A 171 1.21 -1.20 -1.60
N PHE A 172 0.37 -0.64 -0.72
CA PHE A 172 -1.02 -1.07 -0.51
C PHE A 172 -1.98 -0.60 -1.62
N ALA A 173 -1.70 0.55 -2.23
CA ALA A 173 -2.50 1.06 -3.35
C ALA A 173 -2.16 0.38 -4.69
N THR A 174 -0.99 -0.26 -4.80
CA THR A 174 -0.60 -1.00 -6.00
C THR A 174 -1.58 -2.15 -6.27
N THR A 175 -2.19 -2.17 -7.45
CA THR A 175 -3.22 -3.15 -7.85
C THR A 175 -2.73 -4.60 -7.84
N ASP A 176 -1.49 -4.84 -8.25
CA ASP A 176 -0.84 -6.16 -8.18
C ASP A 176 -0.77 -6.71 -6.74
N ASN A 177 -0.71 -5.80 -5.77
CA ASN A 177 -0.69 -6.15 -4.37
C ASN A 177 -2.16 -6.17 -3.88
N LEU A 178 -2.86 -7.30 -4.08
CA LEU A 178 -4.18 -7.62 -3.49
C LEU A 178 -4.25 -7.60 -1.94
N ILE A 179 -3.94 -6.48 -1.29
CA ILE A 179 -3.95 -6.30 0.17
C ILE A 179 -5.39 -6.34 0.68
N THR A 180 -5.60 -6.87 1.88
CA THR A 180 -6.95 -6.95 2.47
C THR A 180 -7.55 -5.56 2.70
N VAL A 181 -8.86 -5.44 2.47
CA VAL A 181 -9.60 -4.18 2.65
C VAL A 181 -9.42 -3.63 4.08
N ARG A 182 -9.46 -4.51 5.08
CA ARG A 182 -9.22 -4.14 6.49
C ARG A 182 -7.86 -3.45 6.65
N SER A 183 -6.79 -4.05 6.13
CA SER A 183 -5.44 -3.50 6.26
C SER A 183 -5.29 -2.16 5.53
N LYS A 184 -5.92 -2.02 4.36
CA LYS A 184 -5.96 -0.73 3.66
C LYS A 184 -6.68 0.35 4.49
N ASN A 185 -7.83 0.02 5.08
CA ASN A 185 -8.61 0.95 5.90
C ASN A 185 -7.87 1.39 7.17
N VAL A 186 -7.12 0.49 7.82
CA VAL A 186 -6.30 0.87 8.98
C VAL A 186 -5.15 1.79 8.55
N LEU A 187 -4.47 1.47 7.45
CA LEU A 187 -3.36 2.27 6.97
C LEU A 187 -3.82 3.66 6.48
N ILE A 188 -4.99 3.76 5.85
CA ILE A 188 -5.53 5.04 5.40
C ILE A 188 -5.96 5.92 6.57
N ALA A 189 -6.56 5.34 7.62
CA ALA A 189 -6.89 6.08 8.83
C ALA A 189 -5.63 6.66 9.50
N LEU A 190 -4.56 5.86 9.59
CA LEU A 190 -3.25 6.34 10.07
C LEU A 190 -2.68 7.45 9.16
N THR A 191 -2.79 7.29 7.84
CA THR A 191 -2.29 8.28 6.89
C THR A 191 -3.04 9.60 6.99
N ASN A 192 -4.38 9.53 7.12
CA ASN A 192 -5.23 10.69 7.31
C ASN A 192 -4.89 11.43 8.61
N TYR A 193 -4.69 10.70 9.72
CA TYR A 193 -4.21 11.28 10.98
C TYR A 193 -2.86 12.02 10.85
N LYS A 194 -2.01 11.62 9.91
CA LYS A 194 -0.70 12.24 9.61
C LYS A 194 -0.73 13.20 8.41
N LEU A 195 -1.91 13.55 7.89
CA LEU A 195 -2.04 14.34 6.66
C LEU A 195 -1.38 15.71 6.79
N VAL A 196 -1.57 16.39 7.93
CA VAL A 196 -0.92 17.67 8.23
C VAL A 196 0.61 17.57 8.13
N ASP A 197 1.20 16.54 8.76
CA ASP A 197 2.65 16.31 8.72
C ASP A 197 3.14 16.00 7.29
N LEU A 198 2.37 15.21 6.54
CA LEU A 198 2.68 14.88 5.14
C LEU A 198 2.69 16.12 4.24
N LEU A 199 1.72 17.02 4.41
CA LEU A 199 1.64 18.27 3.67
C LEU A 199 2.77 19.23 4.08
N ALA A 200 2.96 19.46 5.38
CA ALA A 200 3.99 20.36 5.90
C ALA A 200 5.40 19.97 5.47
N THR A 201 5.70 18.66 5.43
CA THR A 201 7.00 18.13 4.98
C THR A 201 7.08 17.88 3.47
N LYS A 202 6.00 18.19 2.73
CA LYS A 202 5.83 17.89 1.30
C LYS A 202 5.99 16.41 0.94
N LYS A 203 5.95 15.49 1.91
CA LYS A 203 6.11 14.04 1.69
C LYS A 203 4.96 13.42 0.91
N PHE A 204 3.79 14.06 0.88
CA PHE A 204 2.66 13.61 0.05
C PHE A 204 2.98 13.57 -1.45
N ILE A 205 3.96 14.34 -1.94
CA ILE A 205 4.36 14.29 -3.36
C ILE A 205 5.06 12.98 -3.74
N GLU A 206 5.54 12.21 -2.75
CA GLU A 206 6.17 10.90 -2.95
C GLU A 206 5.13 9.76 -3.00
N LEU A 207 3.85 10.07 -2.79
CA LEU A 207 2.76 9.13 -3.01
C LEU A 207 2.66 8.79 -4.50
N SER A 208 2.27 7.56 -4.82
CA SER A 208 1.86 7.19 -6.17
C SER A 208 0.49 7.83 -6.48
N PRO A 209 0.14 8.05 -7.76
CA PRO A 209 -1.19 8.53 -8.13
C PRO A 209 -2.32 7.70 -7.52
N ALA A 210 -2.17 6.37 -7.52
CA ALA A 210 -3.14 5.46 -6.91
C ALA A 210 -3.25 5.64 -5.39
N SER A 211 -2.12 5.91 -4.71
CA SER A 211 -2.11 6.17 -3.26
C SER A 211 -2.69 7.51 -2.89
N LEU A 212 -2.43 8.54 -3.70
CA LEU A 212 -3.04 9.86 -3.52
C LEU A 212 -4.56 9.76 -3.70
N VAL A 213 -5.02 9.12 -4.78
CA VAL A 213 -6.44 8.87 -5.00
C VAL A 213 -7.04 8.10 -3.84
N TYR A 214 -6.35 7.06 -3.35
CA TYR A 214 -6.82 6.27 -2.23
C TYR A 214 -6.95 7.08 -0.92
N LEU A 215 -6.01 8.00 -0.66
CA LEU A 215 -6.05 8.92 0.48
C LEU A 215 -7.16 9.94 0.33
N LEU A 216 -7.20 10.66 -0.79
CA LEU A 216 -8.16 11.73 -1.03
C LEU A 216 -9.58 11.22 -1.29
N ALA A 217 -9.80 9.93 -1.55
CA ALA A 217 -11.15 9.37 -1.66
C ALA A 217 -11.78 9.08 -0.28
N ASN A 218 -11.01 9.12 0.81
CA ASN A 218 -11.49 8.76 2.14
C ASN A 218 -12.59 9.72 2.66
N ASP A 219 -13.66 9.15 3.23
CA ASP A 219 -14.80 9.91 3.77
C ASP A 219 -14.46 10.70 5.02
N ASP A 220 -13.53 10.20 5.84
CA ASP A 220 -13.14 10.80 7.10
C ASP A 220 -11.96 11.79 6.94
N LEU A 221 -11.60 12.14 5.70
CA LEU A 221 -10.48 13.03 5.39
C LEU A 221 -10.61 14.35 6.18
N GLN A 222 -9.57 14.74 6.92
CA GLN A 222 -9.60 15.87 7.86
C GLN A 222 -9.45 17.24 7.18
N VAL A 223 -10.23 17.49 6.13
CA VAL A 223 -10.25 18.75 5.37
C VAL A 223 -11.41 19.64 5.79
N ALA A 224 -11.24 20.96 5.66
CA ALA A 224 -12.30 21.92 5.98
C ALA A 224 -13.41 21.91 4.94
N ASP A 225 -13.05 21.72 3.67
CA ASP A 225 -13.94 21.72 2.52
C ASP A 225 -13.35 20.93 1.33
N GLU A 226 -14.09 20.88 0.22
CA GLU A 226 -13.64 20.26 -1.03
C GLU A 226 -12.61 21.10 -1.80
N VAL A 227 -12.49 22.40 -1.48
CA VAL A 227 -11.47 23.27 -2.08
C VAL A 227 -10.09 22.82 -1.62
N ASP A 228 -9.92 22.44 -0.35
CA ASP A 228 -8.68 21.85 0.17
C ASP A 228 -8.27 20.60 -0.61
N VAL A 229 -9.23 19.70 -0.87
CA VAL A 229 -9.00 18.46 -1.63
C VAL A 229 -8.55 18.79 -3.05
N PHE A 230 -9.25 19.74 -3.69
CA PHE A 230 -8.90 20.24 -5.01
C PHE A 230 -7.50 20.83 -5.04
N ARG A 231 -7.12 21.66 -4.06
CA ARG A 231 -5.78 22.24 -3.95
C ARG A 231 -4.68 21.19 -3.82
N ILE A 232 -4.89 20.16 -2.98
CA ILE A 232 -3.93 19.06 -2.82
C ILE A 232 -3.76 18.30 -4.15
N ALA A 233 -4.88 17.95 -4.80
CA ALA A 233 -4.91 17.28 -6.09
C ALA A 233 -4.17 18.10 -7.17
N MET A 234 -4.50 19.38 -7.29
CA MET A 234 -3.90 20.31 -8.25
C MET A 234 -2.41 20.50 -8.03
N TYR A 235 -1.99 20.77 -6.79
CA TYR A 235 -0.59 20.90 -6.45
C TYR A 235 0.17 19.63 -6.85
N TYR A 236 -0.37 18.45 -6.55
CA TYR A 236 0.27 17.19 -6.90
C TYR A 236 0.38 16.99 -8.41
N ILE A 237 -0.70 17.22 -9.17
CA ILE A 237 -0.72 17.04 -10.63
C ILE A 237 0.35 17.94 -11.28
N VAL A 238 0.34 19.23 -10.95
CA VAL A 238 1.23 20.22 -11.57
C VAL A 238 2.68 20.02 -11.11
N HIS A 239 2.91 19.88 -9.82
CA HIS A 239 4.27 19.74 -9.28
C HIS A 239 4.97 18.46 -9.75
N GLN A 240 4.27 17.34 -9.83
CA GLN A 240 4.82 16.06 -10.30
C GLN A 240 4.65 15.82 -11.81
N LYS A 241 4.02 16.76 -12.54
CA LYS A 241 3.66 16.61 -13.96
C LYS A 241 2.86 15.34 -14.27
N ASN A 242 1.97 14.97 -13.34
CA ASN A 242 1.15 13.75 -13.41
C ASN A 242 -0.15 13.94 -14.23
N TYR A 243 -0.09 14.71 -15.31
CA TYR A 243 -1.25 15.10 -16.13
C TYR A 243 -2.04 13.89 -16.67
N GLN A 244 -1.36 12.79 -16.99
CA GLN A 244 -2.00 11.55 -17.47
C GLN A 244 -2.95 10.88 -16.44
N TYR A 245 -2.83 11.25 -15.16
CA TYR A 245 -3.68 10.76 -14.08
C TYR A 245 -4.67 11.82 -13.56
N SER A 246 -4.73 12.99 -14.22
CA SER A 246 -5.56 14.13 -13.80
C SER A 246 -7.03 13.73 -13.61
N ASP A 247 -7.63 13.01 -14.55
CA ASP A 247 -9.01 12.53 -14.43
C ASP A 247 -9.23 11.71 -13.15
N SER A 248 -8.35 10.74 -12.88
CA SER A 248 -8.47 9.88 -11.69
C SER A 248 -8.24 10.66 -10.39
N ILE A 249 -7.30 11.61 -10.40
CA ILE A 249 -6.96 12.43 -9.24
C ILE A 249 -8.06 13.46 -8.95
N LEU A 250 -8.62 14.12 -9.97
CA LEU A 250 -9.66 15.13 -9.81
C LEU A 250 -11.02 14.51 -9.48
N ASN A 251 -11.28 13.26 -9.89
CA ASN A 251 -12.50 12.55 -9.57
C ASN A 251 -12.66 12.22 -8.06
N VAL A 252 -11.66 12.52 -7.22
CA VAL A 252 -11.80 12.40 -5.74
C VAL A 252 -12.40 13.65 -5.09
N VAL A 253 -12.50 14.76 -5.82
CA VAL A 253 -13.11 16.02 -5.36
C VAL A 253 -14.61 15.89 -5.51
N ARG A 254 -15.39 16.05 -4.45
CA ARG A 254 -16.84 15.79 -4.47
C ARG A 254 -17.57 17.05 -4.93
N PHE A 255 -17.53 17.35 -6.22
CA PHE A 255 -18.14 18.56 -6.78
C PHE A 255 -19.64 18.70 -6.45
N ASN A 256 -20.38 17.59 -6.33
CA ASN A 256 -21.80 17.60 -5.93
C ASN A 256 -22.03 18.11 -4.50
N ASN A 257 -20.99 18.09 -3.66
CA ASN A 257 -21.01 18.59 -2.29
C ASN A 257 -20.43 20.01 -2.20
N THR A 258 -20.05 20.63 -3.33
CA THR A 258 -19.51 21.99 -3.34
C THR A 258 -20.60 23.05 -3.33
N THR A 259 -20.39 24.11 -2.56
CA THR A 259 -21.19 25.33 -2.61
C THR A 259 -20.81 26.17 -3.83
N LYS A 260 -21.65 27.17 -4.16
CA LYS A 260 -21.33 28.10 -5.26
C LYS A 260 -20.06 28.91 -5.01
N ASP A 261 -19.80 29.25 -3.76
CA ASP A 261 -18.62 30.03 -3.36
C ASP A 261 -17.35 29.17 -3.50
N GLU A 262 -17.39 27.91 -3.05
CA GLU A 262 -16.30 26.94 -3.24
C GLU A 262 -16.03 26.68 -4.73
N LEU A 263 -17.07 26.55 -5.55
CA LEU A 263 -16.91 26.36 -7.00
C LEU A 263 -16.29 27.60 -7.66
N ALA A 264 -16.65 28.81 -7.22
CA ALA A 264 -16.02 30.04 -7.70
C ALA A 264 -14.54 30.08 -7.32
N GLU A 265 -14.19 29.69 -6.10
CA GLU A 265 -12.81 29.59 -5.64
C GLU A 265 -12.00 28.56 -6.44
N ILE A 266 -12.57 27.38 -6.73
CA ILE A 266 -11.96 26.37 -7.60
C ILE A 266 -11.69 26.95 -9.00
N LYS A 267 -12.64 27.71 -9.57
CA LYS A 267 -12.46 28.37 -10.87
C LYS A 267 -11.31 29.39 -10.85
N GLU A 268 -11.16 30.15 -9.76
CA GLU A 268 -10.03 31.08 -9.62
C GLU A 268 -8.70 30.33 -9.46
N ILE A 269 -8.64 29.25 -8.67
CA ILE A 269 -7.44 28.42 -8.54
C ILE A 269 -7.00 27.88 -9.91
N VAL A 270 -7.92 27.38 -10.73
CA VAL A 270 -7.60 26.89 -12.08
C VAL A 270 -6.96 27.98 -12.95
N LYS A 271 -7.48 29.22 -12.87
CA LYS A 271 -6.91 30.37 -13.59
C LYS A 271 -5.52 30.73 -13.07
N GLU A 272 -5.31 30.70 -11.76
CA GLU A 272 -4.01 31.02 -11.13
C GLU A 272 -2.89 30.07 -11.58
N TYR A 273 -3.20 28.79 -11.81
CA TYR A 273 -2.22 27.82 -12.32
C TYR A 273 -1.80 28.09 -13.79
N ASP A 274 -2.60 28.83 -14.56
CA ASP A 274 -2.38 29.18 -15.98
C ASP A 274 -1.91 27.99 -16.85
N ASP A 275 -2.46 26.81 -16.58
CA ASP A 275 -2.13 25.57 -17.29
C ASP A 275 -3.23 25.23 -18.30
N SER A 276 -2.87 25.22 -19.58
CA SER A 276 -3.83 24.99 -20.68
C SER A 276 -4.47 23.61 -20.63
N PHE A 277 -3.75 22.59 -20.16
CA PHE A 277 -4.27 21.23 -20.06
C PHE A 277 -5.29 21.15 -18.92
N ILE A 278 -4.93 21.66 -17.74
CA ILE A 278 -5.84 21.71 -16.58
C ILE A 278 -7.09 22.51 -16.93
N THR A 279 -6.93 23.67 -17.56
CA THR A 279 -8.06 24.50 -17.98
C THR A 279 -8.99 23.71 -18.91
N SER A 280 -8.45 22.97 -19.86
CA SER A 280 -9.25 22.14 -20.78
C SER A 280 -10.00 21.02 -20.05
N VAL A 281 -9.33 20.33 -19.11
CA VAL A 281 -9.94 19.27 -18.30
C VAL A 281 -11.07 19.83 -17.44
N MET A 282 -10.82 20.95 -16.75
CA MET A 282 -11.78 21.56 -15.84
C MET A 282 -12.98 22.19 -16.56
N THR A 283 -12.79 22.74 -17.76
CA THR A 283 -13.92 23.20 -18.59
C THR A 283 -14.91 22.06 -18.85
N GLN A 284 -14.42 20.86 -19.15
CA GLN A 284 -15.32 19.70 -19.31
C GLN A 284 -16.05 19.35 -18.02
N PHE A 285 -15.38 19.39 -16.86
CA PHE A 285 -16.03 19.17 -15.57
C PHE A 285 -17.10 20.22 -15.26
N TYR A 286 -16.86 21.50 -15.60
CA TYR A 286 -17.86 22.56 -15.41
C TYR A 286 -19.07 22.40 -16.33
N GLU A 287 -18.85 22.03 -17.59
CA GLU A 287 -19.94 21.75 -18.55
C GLU A 287 -20.82 20.60 -18.05
N ASP A 288 -20.20 19.54 -17.52
CA ASP A 288 -20.93 18.41 -16.93
C ASP A 288 -21.80 18.86 -15.74
N LEU A 289 -21.26 19.67 -14.82
CA LEU A 289 -21.99 20.21 -13.66
C LEU A 289 -23.14 21.16 -14.06
N GLU A 290 -22.95 21.98 -15.09
CA GLU A 290 -23.98 22.92 -15.57
C GLU A 290 -25.12 22.20 -16.33
N SER A 291 -24.81 21.04 -16.94
CA SER A 291 -25.79 20.18 -17.62
C SER A 291 -26.75 19.44 -16.68
N GLU A 292 -26.51 19.49 -15.36
CA GLU A 292 -27.36 18.89 -14.31
C GLU A 292 -28.66 19.66 -14.06
N THR A 293 -28.91 20.77 -14.77
CA THR A 293 -30.23 21.42 -14.79
C THR A 293 -31.24 20.53 -15.54
N PRO A 294 -32.36 20.11 -14.92
CA PRO A 294 -33.15 19.00 -15.42
C PRO A 294 -33.85 19.35 -16.74
N SER A 295 -33.31 18.85 -17.85
CA SER A 295 -34.08 18.70 -19.09
C SER A 295 -34.88 17.40 -19.01
N LEU A 296 -36.19 17.50 -19.27
CA LEU A 296 -37.22 16.47 -19.09
C LEU A 296 -37.09 15.20 -19.98
N ASN A 297 -35.94 14.97 -20.61
CA ASN A 297 -35.78 13.92 -21.60
C ASN A 297 -34.78 12.85 -21.14
N ASP A 298 -35.26 11.59 -21.18
CA ASP A 298 -34.63 10.30 -20.86
C ASP A 298 -33.24 10.06 -21.52
N SER A 299 -32.26 10.89 -21.21
CA SER A 299 -30.85 10.58 -21.47
C SER A 299 -30.22 10.09 -20.17
N VAL A 300 -29.58 8.93 -20.23
CA VAL A 300 -28.78 8.40 -19.13
C VAL A 300 -27.64 9.39 -18.90
N ILE A 301 -27.77 10.23 -17.87
CA ILE A 301 -26.69 11.12 -17.43
C ILE A 301 -25.62 10.20 -16.83
N VAL A 302 -24.52 10.00 -17.56
CA VAL A 302 -23.35 9.30 -17.05
C VAL A 302 -22.55 10.30 -16.23
N HIS A 303 -22.76 10.29 -14.91
CA HIS A 303 -22.06 11.16 -13.99
C HIS A 303 -20.54 10.93 -14.05
N ARG A 304 -19.77 11.92 -14.52
CA ARG A 304 -18.39 12.07 -14.03
C ARG A 304 -18.52 12.42 -12.55
N ASN A 305 -17.88 11.66 -11.67
CA ASN A 305 -18.01 11.77 -10.22
C ASN A 305 -19.31 11.22 -9.60
N SER A 306 -19.61 9.94 -9.86
CA SER A 306 -20.78 9.21 -9.34
C SER A 306 -20.73 8.92 -7.82
N HIS A 307 -19.86 9.60 -7.09
CA HIS A 307 -19.58 9.33 -5.69
C HIS A 307 -20.59 10.12 -4.83
N ASN A 308 -21.76 9.53 -4.56
CA ASN A 308 -22.72 10.00 -3.54
C ASN A 308 -22.15 9.79 -2.12
N LEU A 309 -20.95 10.30 -1.90
CA LEU A 309 -20.20 10.18 -0.65
C LEU A 309 -20.52 11.37 0.26
N SER A 310 -20.24 11.19 1.56
CA SER A 310 -20.60 12.16 2.60
C SER A 310 -19.91 13.53 2.41
N TYR A 311 -20.46 14.57 3.01
CA TYR A 311 -19.76 15.86 3.09
C TYR A 311 -18.50 15.73 3.93
N ARG A 312 -17.43 16.40 3.51
CA ARG A 312 -16.17 16.50 4.27
C ARG A 312 -16.00 17.92 4.76
N ASN A 313 -16.15 18.11 6.06
CA ASN A 313 -16.08 19.41 6.72
C ASN A 313 -15.59 19.30 8.17
N SER A 314 -14.71 18.33 8.42
CA SER A 314 -14.23 17.99 9.76
C SER A 314 -12.89 18.65 10.12
N GLY A 315 -12.24 19.31 9.14
CA GLY A 315 -10.97 20.00 9.34
C GLY A 315 -11.10 21.32 10.09
N ASP A 316 -10.04 21.71 10.78
CA ASP A 316 -9.94 22.95 11.56
C ASP A 316 -9.33 24.13 10.76
N GLY A 317 -9.11 23.96 9.45
CA GLY A 317 -8.47 24.94 8.56
C GLY A 317 -6.93 24.86 8.54
N THR A 318 -6.31 24.00 9.34
CA THR A 318 -4.84 23.81 9.32
C THR A 318 -4.36 23.35 7.95
N ILE A 319 -5.09 22.43 7.32
CA ILE A 319 -4.78 21.96 5.96
C ILE A 319 -4.85 23.10 4.95
N THR A 320 -5.92 23.90 4.99
CA THR A 320 -6.14 25.06 4.12
C THR A 320 -4.94 26.02 4.17
N ALA A 321 -4.46 26.34 5.37
CA ALA A 321 -3.31 27.22 5.54
C ALA A 321 -2.02 26.64 4.91
N ILE A 322 -1.75 25.35 5.17
CA ILE A 322 -0.55 24.68 4.65
C ILE A 322 -0.60 24.57 3.13
N ILE A 323 -1.71 24.07 2.57
CA ILE A 323 -1.81 23.85 1.12
C ILE A 323 -1.87 25.17 0.35
N GLY A 324 -2.51 26.21 0.92
CA GLY A 324 -2.49 27.56 0.35
C GLY A 324 -1.07 28.13 0.27
N GLN A 325 -0.26 27.95 1.31
CA GLN A 325 1.15 28.36 1.29
C GLN A 325 1.95 27.55 0.26
N LEU A 326 1.69 26.25 0.14
CA LEU A 326 2.34 25.40 -0.87
C LEU A 326 2.00 25.85 -2.29
N GLN A 327 0.72 26.08 -2.60
CA GLN A 327 0.26 26.59 -3.88
C GLN A 327 0.92 27.94 -4.21
N HIS A 328 0.86 28.91 -3.30
CA HIS A 328 1.50 30.21 -3.48
C HIS A 328 3.00 30.06 -3.80
N ASN A 329 3.71 29.21 -3.05
CA ASN A 329 5.13 28.95 -3.32
C ASN A 329 5.36 28.32 -4.70
N LEU A 330 4.49 27.43 -5.16
CA LEU A 330 4.61 26.78 -6.46
C LEU A 330 4.45 27.78 -7.61
N LEU A 331 3.45 28.65 -7.51
CA LEU A 331 3.12 29.66 -8.54
C LEU A 331 4.19 30.76 -8.64
N HIS A 332 4.82 31.13 -7.53
CA HIS A 332 5.85 32.18 -7.50
C HIS A 332 7.29 31.66 -7.67
N TYR A 333 7.55 30.36 -7.49
CA TYR A 333 8.88 29.79 -7.80
C TYR A 333 9.14 29.69 -9.31
N SER A 334 8.10 29.58 -10.15
CA SER A 334 8.23 29.54 -11.61
C SER A 334 8.73 30.84 -12.23
N GLU A 335 8.65 31.97 -11.53
CA GLU A 335 9.08 33.29 -12.04
C GLU A 335 10.58 33.57 -11.84
N THR A 336 11.30 32.78 -11.01
CA THR A 336 12.70 33.06 -10.64
C THR A 336 13.74 32.14 -11.28
N GLN A 337 13.34 31.18 -12.11
CA GLN A 337 14.28 30.39 -12.91
C GLN A 337 14.48 31.00 -14.29
N THR A 338 15.58 31.74 -14.43
CA THR A 338 16.21 31.98 -15.74
C THR A 338 16.45 30.63 -16.42
N PRO A 339 16.11 30.44 -17.70
CA PRO A 339 16.36 29.18 -18.37
C PRO A 339 17.87 28.95 -18.48
N LEU A 340 18.41 28.05 -17.65
CA LEU A 340 19.71 27.44 -17.86
C LEU A 340 19.59 26.44 -19.01
N TYR A 341 19.52 26.96 -20.24
CA TYR A 341 19.91 26.22 -21.44
C TYR A 341 21.40 26.49 -21.70
N LYS A 342 22.21 25.44 -21.51
CA LYS A 342 23.36 25.12 -22.35
C LYS A 342 23.31 23.64 -22.70
#